data_AF-S3HLP5-F1
#
_entry.id   AF-S3HLP5-F1
#
_cell.length_a   1.000
_cell.length_b   1.000
_cell.length_c   1.000
_cell.angle_alpha   90.00
_cell.angle_beta   90.00
_cell.angle_gamma   90.00
#
_symmetry.space_group_name_H-M   'P 1'
#
loop_
_entity.id
_entity.type
_entity.pdbx_description
1 polymer ?
#
loop_
_entity_poly.entity_id
_entity_poly.type
_entity_poly.pdbx_seq_one_letter_code
_entity_poly.pdbx_strand_id
1 'polypeptide(L)'
;MVGWKRIVVTVGEKIAKTHLTYGQGAAAEVVAMATIGAADHLGLPVSTTHVLSSGVAANGSGLQWATVRNMLMAWILTLPASIMIAFLLFVVLRQLF
;
A
#
# COMPACT_ATOMS: atom_id res chain seq x y z
N MET A 1 -13.26 -11.87 9.90
CA MET A 1 -12.03 -11.06 10.14
C MET A 1 -12.25 -9.69 9.53
N VAL A 2 -11.95 -8.62 10.26
CA VAL A 2 -12.11 -7.22 9.78
C VAL A 2 -11.02 -6.89 8.74
N GLY A 3 -11.35 -6.08 7.72
CA GLY A 3 -10.45 -5.78 6.59
C GLY A 3 -9.07 -5.27 6.98
N TRP A 4 -8.99 -4.38 7.98
CA TRP A 4 -7.72 -3.84 8.50
C TRP A 4 -6.78 -4.96 8.99
N LYS A 5 -7.32 -5.98 9.68
CA LYS A 5 -6.54 -7.08 10.23
C LYS A 5 -5.84 -7.86 9.12
N ARG A 6 -6.52 -8.04 7.97
CA ARG A 6 -5.94 -8.72 6.80
C ARG A 6 -4.78 -7.91 6.21
N ILE A 7 -4.89 -6.58 6.18
CA ILE A 7 -3.81 -5.71 5.68
C ILE A 7 -2.60 -5.76 6.60
N VAL A 8 -2.78 -5.58 7.91
CA VAL A 8 -1.69 -5.61 8.89
C VAL A 8 -0.92 -6.93 8.82
N VAL A 9 -1.64 -8.07 8.77
CA VAL A 9 -1.01 -9.39 8.62
C VAL A 9 -0.26 -9.52 7.29
N THR A 10 -0.83 -9.01 6.19
CA THR A 10 -0.18 -9.12 4.88
C THR A 10 1.09 -8.28 4.84
N VAL A 11 1.04 -7.04 5.31
CA VAL A 11 2.21 -6.14 5.33
C VAL A 11 3.27 -6.65 6.30
N GLY A 12 2.90 -7.02 7.53
CA GLY A 12 3.85 -7.43 8.56
C GLY A 12 4.46 -8.83 8.37
N GLU A 13 3.73 -9.77 7.75
CA GLU A 13 4.14 -11.18 7.74
C GLU A 13 4.31 -11.77 6.34
N LYS A 14 3.71 -11.19 5.30
CA LYS A 14 3.63 -11.83 3.97
C LYS A 14 4.46 -11.15 2.88
N ILE A 15 5.01 -9.96 3.12
CA ILE A 15 5.88 -9.27 2.15
C ILE A 15 7.27 -9.92 2.12
N ALA A 16 7.85 -10.19 3.28
CA ALA A 16 9.19 -10.76 3.41
C ALA A 16 9.16 -12.25 3.72
N LYS A 17 10.21 -12.98 3.36
CA LYS A 17 10.31 -14.44 3.60
C LYS A 17 10.40 -14.79 5.09
N THR A 18 10.96 -13.90 5.89
CA THR A 18 10.99 -14.03 7.35
C THR A 18 10.16 -12.93 7.99
N HIS A 19 9.67 -13.19 9.20
CA HIS A 19 9.04 -12.17 10.01
C HIS A 19 10.01 -11.01 10.28
N LEU A 20 9.47 -9.80 10.35
CA LEU A 20 10.23 -8.62 10.76
C LEU A 20 10.63 -8.76 12.22
N THR A 21 11.87 -8.46 12.54
CA THR A 21 12.26 -8.19 13.91
C THR A 21 11.64 -6.87 14.37
N TYR A 22 11.49 -6.66 15.68
CA TYR A 22 11.01 -5.39 16.22
C TYR A 22 11.86 -4.20 15.76
N GLY A 23 13.18 -4.37 15.64
CA GLY A 23 14.08 -3.33 15.13
C GLY A 23 13.84 -3.01 13.66
N GLN A 24 13.59 -4.01 12.81
CA GLN A 24 13.25 -3.80 11.40
C GLN A 24 11.88 -3.12 11.23
N GLY A 25 10.89 -3.51 12.06
CA GLY A 25 9.58 -2.86 12.09
C GLY A 25 9.69 -1.39 12.48
N ALA A 26 10.39 -1.09 13.58
CA ALA A 26 10.63 0.29 14.03
C ALA A 26 11.37 1.12 12.98
N ALA A 27 12.41 0.55 12.34
CA ALA A 27 13.14 1.24 11.27
C ALA A 27 12.23 1.56 10.07
N ALA A 28 11.39 0.59 9.64
CA ALA A 28 10.45 0.80 8.54
C ALA A 28 9.42 1.90 8.86
N GLU A 29 8.91 1.95 10.09
CA GLU A 29 7.98 2.99 10.54
C GLU A 29 8.62 4.38 10.61
N VAL A 30 9.85 4.49 11.12
CA VAL A 30 10.59 5.76 11.17
C VAL A 30 10.85 6.30 9.77
N VAL A 31 11.29 5.44 8.84
CA VAL A 31 11.51 5.83 7.44
C VAL A 31 10.20 6.25 6.79
N ALA A 32 9.10 5.53 7.07
CA ALA A 32 7.80 5.89 6.53
C ALA A 32 7.31 7.24 7.05
N MET A 33 7.42 7.48 8.37
CA MET A 33 7.07 8.74 9.00
C MET A 33 7.89 9.91 8.44
N ALA A 34 9.22 9.75 8.33
CA ALA A 34 10.09 10.79 7.79
C ALA A 34 9.75 11.12 6.32
N THR A 35 9.49 10.09 5.50
CA THR A 35 9.18 10.27 4.08
C THR A 35 7.80 10.92 3.89
N ILE A 36 6.79 10.46 4.63
CA ILE A 36 5.44 11.03 4.57
C ILE A 36 5.46 12.47 5.09
N GLY A 37 6.14 12.73 6.20
CA GLY A 37 6.28 14.08 6.75
C GLY A 37 6.98 15.04 5.79
N ALA A 38 8.05 14.60 5.12
CA ALA A 38 8.71 15.39 4.10
C ALA A 38 7.78 15.69 2.91
N ALA A 39 7.00 14.71 2.45
CA ALA A 39 6.04 14.90 1.36
C ALA A 39 4.91 15.86 1.75
N ASP A 40 4.41 15.77 2.99
CA ASP A 40 3.37 16.66 3.54
C ASP A 40 3.86 18.11 3.62
N HIS A 41 5.08 18.34 4.09
CA HIS A 41 5.72 19.67 4.10
C HIS A 41 5.87 20.28 2.71
N LEU A 42 6.01 19.46 1.67
CA LEU A 42 6.11 19.88 0.27
C LEU A 42 4.74 19.95 -0.43
N GLY A 43 3.65 19.57 0.24
CA GLY A 43 2.30 19.52 -0.35
C GLY A 43 2.13 18.45 -1.43
N LEU A 44 2.95 17.41 -1.42
CA LEU A 44 2.94 16.35 -2.44
C LEU A 44 1.97 15.23 -2.05
N PRO A 45 1.01 14.85 -2.93
CA PRO A 45 0.14 13.73 -2.68
C PRO A 45 0.93 12.42 -2.79
N VAL A 46 1.11 11.73 -1.67
CA VAL A 46 1.83 10.44 -1.60
C VAL A 46 0.97 9.33 -1.02
N SER A 47 1.27 8.09 -1.42
CA SER A 47 0.58 6.91 -0.89
C SER A 47 1.33 6.34 0.32
N THR A 48 0.74 6.48 1.51
CA THR A 48 1.31 5.94 2.76
C THR A 48 1.48 4.42 2.72
N THR A 49 0.60 3.70 2.00
CA THR A 49 0.73 2.25 1.80
C THR A 49 1.97 1.88 1.00
N HIS A 50 2.29 2.63 -0.07
CA HIS A 50 3.51 2.38 -0.86
C HIS A 50 4.77 2.67 -0.04
N VAL A 51 4.76 3.78 0.71
CA VAL A 51 5.91 4.16 1.55
C VAL A 51 6.15 3.11 2.63
N LEU A 52 5.13 2.71 3.40
CA LEU A 52 5.31 1.71 4.47
C LEU A 52 5.67 0.33 3.91
N SER A 53 4.98 -0.14 2.87
CA SER A 53 5.22 -1.48 2.31
C SER A 53 6.63 -1.61 1.70
N SER A 54 7.17 -0.52 1.13
CA SER A 54 8.54 -0.50 0.60
C SER A 54 9.59 -0.51 1.72
N GLY A 55 9.36 0.21 2.83
CA GLY A 55 10.22 0.13 4.02
C GLY A 55 10.27 -1.28 4.62
N VAL A 56 9.12 -1.97 4.67
CA VAL A 56 9.04 -3.37 5.12
C VAL A 56 9.75 -4.32 4.14
N ALA A 57 9.60 -4.10 2.83
CA ALA A 57 10.26 -4.89 1.80
C ALA A 57 11.79 -4.77 1.83
N ALA A 58 12.32 -3.67 2.38
CA ALA A 58 13.77 -3.40 2.47
C ALA A 58 14.47 -4.11 3.65
N ASN A 59 13.83 -5.08 4.31
CA ASN A 59 14.36 -5.72 5.52
C ASN A 59 15.61 -6.62 5.31
N GLY A 60 16.01 -6.90 4.06
CA GLY A 60 17.19 -7.71 3.74
C GLY A 60 17.02 -9.23 3.84
N SER A 61 15.85 -9.75 4.24
CA SER A 61 15.60 -11.21 4.36
C SER A 61 15.12 -11.87 3.06
N GLY A 62 15.00 -11.10 1.99
CA GLY A 62 14.39 -11.52 0.73
C GLY A 62 12.85 -11.44 0.75
N LEU A 63 12.28 -11.39 -0.45
CA LEU A 63 10.86 -11.10 -0.68
C LEU A 63 10.05 -12.35 -1.02
N GLN A 64 8.79 -12.39 -0.56
CA GLN A 64 7.80 -13.34 -1.05
C GLN A 64 7.22 -12.82 -2.37
N TRP A 65 7.83 -13.25 -3.48
CA TRP A 65 7.55 -12.68 -4.80
C TRP A 65 6.10 -12.85 -5.26
N ALA A 66 5.43 -13.93 -4.84
CA ALA A 66 4.00 -14.11 -5.09
C ALA A 66 3.15 -13.02 -4.43
N THR A 67 3.44 -12.65 -3.17
CA THR A 67 2.73 -11.58 -2.46
C THR A 67 3.01 -10.23 -3.11
N VAL A 68 4.28 -9.92 -3.36
CA VAL A 68 4.68 -8.65 -3.98
C VAL A 68 4.04 -8.49 -5.36
N ARG A 69 4.04 -9.53 -6.20
CA ARG A 69 3.37 -9.50 -7.50
C ARG A 69 1.88 -9.23 -7.38
N ASN A 70 1.20 -9.87 -6.44
CA ASN A 70 -0.24 -9.64 -6.23
C ASN A 70 -0.52 -8.20 -5.76
N MET A 71 0.35 -7.63 -4.91
CA MET A 71 0.25 -6.24 -4.47
C MET A 71 0.47 -5.27 -5.64
N LEU A 72 1.51 -5.47 -6.45
CA LEU A 72 1.79 -4.64 -7.63
C LEU A 72 0.65 -4.68 -8.64
N MET A 73 0.10 -5.88 -8.91
CA MET A 73 -1.07 -6.03 -9.78
C MET A 73 -2.28 -5.29 -9.21
N ALA A 74 -2.52 -5.38 -7.90
CA ALA A 74 -3.60 -4.63 -7.26
C ALA A 74 -3.40 -3.11 -7.39
N TRP A 75 -2.21 -2.59 -7.16
CA TRP A 75 -1.91 -1.15 -7.26
C TRP A 75 -2.13 -0.60 -8.67
N ILE A 76 -1.78 -1.37 -9.69
CA ILE A 76 -2.00 -0.98 -11.08
C ILE A 76 -3.48 -1.07 -11.44
N LEU A 77 -4.19 -2.12 -10.99
CA LEU A 77 -5.58 -2.36 -11.36
C LEU A 77 -6.59 -1.46 -10.61
N THR A 78 -6.25 -0.96 -9.43
CA THR A 78 -7.17 -0.11 -8.64
C THR A 78 -7.48 1.20 -9.34
N LEU A 79 -6.53 1.80 -10.07
CA LEU A 79 -6.73 3.06 -10.78
C LEU A 79 -7.67 2.92 -11.99
N PRO A 80 -7.46 2.00 -12.95
CA PRO A 80 -8.42 1.76 -14.03
C PRO A 80 -9.79 1.35 -13.52
N ALA A 81 -9.85 0.51 -12.48
CA ALA A 81 -11.12 0.08 -11.89
C ALA A 81 -11.89 1.27 -11.29
N SER A 82 -11.23 2.15 -10.54
CA SER A 82 -11.89 3.32 -9.94
C SER A 82 -12.35 4.32 -11.01
N ILE A 83 -11.54 4.55 -12.05
CA ILE A 83 -11.92 5.38 -13.20
C ILE A 83 -13.16 4.82 -13.89
N MET A 84 -13.17 3.51 -14.17
CA MET A 84 -14.29 2.85 -14.84
C MET A 84 -15.58 2.93 -14.01
N ILE A 85 -15.50 2.65 -12.70
CA ILE A 85 -16.65 2.74 -11.80
C ILE A 85 -17.16 4.17 -11.72
N ALA A 86 -16.27 5.17 -11.54
CA ALA A 86 -16.64 6.57 -11.49
C ALA A 86 -17.30 7.04 -12.80
N PHE A 87 -16.76 6.63 -13.95
CA PHE A 87 -17.33 6.93 -15.25
C PHE A 87 -18.73 6.34 -15.43
N LEU A 88 -18.91 5.05 -15.11
CA LEU A 88 -20.21 4.39 -15.21
C LEU A 88 -21.26 5.05 -14.31
N LEU A 89 -20.89 5.35 -13.06
CA LEU A 89 -21.77 6.03 -12.12
C LEU A 89 -22.14 7.44 -12.63
N PHE A 90 -21.18 8.19 -13.16
CA PHE A 90 -21.44 9.51 -13.74
C PHE A 90 -22.43 9.44 -14.91
N VAL A 91 -22.23 8.50 -15.85
CA VAL A 91 -23.13 8.33 -17.00
C VAL A 91 -24.53 7.95 -16.55
N VAL A 92 -24.66 6.98 -15.64
CA VAL A 92 -25.97 6.54 -15.14
C VAL A 92 -26.69 7.65 -14.41
N LEU A 93 -26.03 8.35 -13.48
CA LEU A 93 -26.65 9.43 -12.71
C LEU A 93 -27.05 10.60 -13.61
N ARG A 94 -26.23 10.96 -14.60
CA ARG A 94 -26.55 11.99 -15.58
C ARG A 94 -27.74 11.64 -16.49
N GLN A 95 -28.04 10.36 -16.69
CA GLN A 95 -29.20 9.95 -17.49
C GLN A 95 -30.50 9.90 -16.67
N LEU A 96 -30.39 9.72 -15.36
CA LEU A 96 -31.54 9.61 -14.46
C LEU A 96 -32.04 10.97 -13.94
N PHE A 97 -31.14 11.95 -13.80
CA PHE A 97 -31.42 13.31 -13.33
C PHE A 97 -31.17 14.33 -14.43
#